data_AF-A0A318ZBG9-F1
#
_entry.id   AF-A0A318ZBG9-F1
#
_cell.length_a   1.000
_cell.length_b   1.000
_cell.length_c   1.000
_cell.angle_alpha   90.00
_cell.angle_beta   90.00
_cell.angle_gamma   90.00
#
_symmetry.space_group_name_H-M   'P 1'
#
loop_
_entity.id
_entity.type
_entity.pdbx_description
1 polymer ?
#
loop_
_entity_poly.entity_id
_entity_poly.type
_entity_poly.pdbx_seq_one_letter_code
_entity_poly.pdbx_strand_id
1 'polypeptide(L)'
;DYTIGWVTTTDEEYRAASWMVDQVHLPNSPFRQLNKRRKFNYQLSRVGNHFVAISVPILGYILNAADVIDDMRETFPQIRFVLLVGTASGVPSLGNDERPDEQCTVPDVRLGDVIVGTRTVVPCSGEAVEPPETELEGGNTRAIFTTITEFRRRLSSGVDTEPSVTAMVKQKCSRDRRFSRPHLPSDRLYRAEYPHISDRCECLIPTARQDSVTVSRAQRPPNRQLEVHYGSVCAVKHCIRDALRREELALENDVLCFIPGIDDMTDEIDCLPILGISDYADSHQYSRAWMEYAALTAAVCAKEFL
;
A
#
# COMPACT_ATOMS: atom_id res chain seq x y z
N ASP A 1 0.74 -9.41 -25.48
CA ASP A 1 -0.42 -8.80 -24.80
C ASP A 1 -0.13 -8.57 -23.32
N TYR A 2 -0.69 -7.50 -22.75
CA TYR A 2 -0.52 -7.15 -21.34
C TYR A 2 -1.54 -7.90 -20.51
N THR A 3 -1.08 -8.63 -19.50
CA THR A 3 -1.94 -9.54 -18.71
C THR A 3 -2.11 -9.13 -17.26
N ILE A 4 -1.34 -8.14 -16.81
CA ILE A 4 -1.36 -7.61 -15.45
C ILE A 4 -1.48 -6.10 -15.51
N GLY A 5 -2.43 -5.57 -14.76
CA GLY A 5 -2.52 -4.15 -14.46
C GLY A 5 -1.69 -3.78 -13.24
N TRP A 6 -1.05 -2.63 -13.25
CA TRP A 6 -0.40 -2.04 -12.08
C TRP A 6 -0.93 -0.61 -11.94
N VAL A 7 -1.78 -0.39 -10.95
CA VAL A 7 -2.42 0.90 -10.71
C VAL A 7 -1.62 1.68 -9.69
N THR A 8 -1.25 2.89 -10.08
CA THR A 8 -0.72 3.97 -9.25
C THR A 8 -1.62 5.19 -9.39
N THR A 9 -1.75 5.96 -8.31
CA THR A 9 -2.66 7.12 -8.23
C THR A 9 -1.91 8.44 -8.09
N THR A 10 -0.65 8.41 -7.66
CA THR A 10 0.21 9.61 -7.45
C THR A 10 1.54 9.53 -8.19
N ASP A 11 2.20 10.69 -8.41
CA ASP A 11 3.51 10.76 -9.08
C ASP A 11 4.60 10.01 -8.30
N GLU A 12 4.56 10.05 -6.97
CA GLU A 12 5.44 9.28 -6.08
C GLU A 12 5.30 7.76 -6.30
N GLU A 13 4.07 7.26 -6.37
CA GLU A 13 3.75 5.85 -6.62
C GLU A 13 4.20 5.41 -8.02
N TYR A 14 3.88 6.22 -9.05
CA TYR A 14 4.30 5.94 -10.41
C TYR A 14 5.82 5.92 -10.56
N ARG A 15 6.52 6.87 -9.94
CA ARG A 15 8.00 6.90 -9.96
C ARG A 15 8.58 5.64 -9.33
N ALA A 16 8.07 5.22 -8.19
CA ALA A 16 8.49 3.98 -7.54
C ALA A 16 8.25 2.77 -8.46
N ALA A 17 7.06 2.66 -9.07
CA ALA A 17 6.72 1.59 -10.01
C ALA A 17 7.65 1.59 -11.25
N SER A 18 7.97 2.77 -11.79
CA SER A 18 8.85 2.91 -12.96
C SER A 18 10.27 2.36 -12.73
N TRP A 19 10.73 2.32 -11.47
CA TRP A 19 12.03 1.75 -11.12
C TRP A 19 12.03 0.23 -11.11
N MET A 20 10.85 -0.39 -10.97
CA MET A 20 10.70 -1.83 -10.88
C MET A 20 10.71 -2.52 -12.25
N VAL A 21 10.58 -1.75 -13.32
CA VAL A 21 10.50 -2.25 -14.69
C VAL A 21 11.84 -2.76 -15.20
N ASP A 22 11.86 -3.95 -15.78
CA ASP A 22 13.04 -4.52 -16.43
C ASP A 22 13.17 -4.04 -17.88
N GLN A 23 12.05 -3.80 -18.57
CA GLN A 23 12.00 -3.30 -19.94
C GLN A 23 10.77 -2.43 -20.19
N VAL A 24 10.97 -1.27 -20.84
CA VAL A 24 9.88 -0.42 -21.35
C VAL A 24 9.69 -0.70 -22.84
N HIS A 25 8.49 -1.05 -23.27
CA HIS A 25 8.24 -1.51 -24.64
C HIS A 25 8.09 -0.38 -25.68
N LEU A 26 7.88 0.87 -25.26
CA LEU A 26 7.70 2.03 -26.16
C LEU A 26 8.35 3.31 -25.59
N PRO A 27 9.69 3.38 -25.45
CA PRO A 27 10.36 4.49 -24.77
C PRO A 27 10.23 5.86 -25.47
N ASN A 28 9.92 5.88 -26.78
CA ASN A 28 9.92 7.10 -27.61
C ASN A 28 8.51 7.69 -27.86
N SER A 29 7.47 7.04 -27.37
CA SER A 29 6.08 7.54 -27.36
C SER A 29 5.44 7.00 -26.08
N PRO A 30 5.69 7.64 -24.93
CA PRO A 30 5.38 7.07 -23.62
C PRO A 30 3.88 6.85 -23.40
N PHE A 31 3.04 7.46 -24.24
CA PHE A 31 1.60 7.48 -24.11
C PHE A 31 0.97 7.13 -25.44
N ARG A 32 0.45 5.90 -25.56
CA ARG A 32 -0.50 5.61 -26.61
C ARG A 32 -1.80 6.29 -26.17
N GLN A 33 -2.16 7.42 -26.78
CA GLN A 33 -3.57 7.81 -26.84
C GLN A 33 -4.28 6.68 -27.58
N LEU A 34 -4.72 5.69 -26.81
CA LEU A 34 -5.52 4.59 -27.30
C LEU A 34 -6.94 5.15 -27.55
N ASN A 35 -7.08 6.00 -28.56
CA ASN A 35 -8.31 6.65 -29.00
C ASN A 35 -8.87 7.75 -28.06
N LYS A 36 -9.65 8.67 -28.65
CA LYS A 36 -10.32 9.82 -27.99
C LYS A 36 -11.34 9.45 -26.88
N ARG A 37 -11.48 8.16 -26.53
CA ARG A 37 -12.44 7.66 -25.53
C ARG A 37 -11.81 7.30 -24.19
N ARG A 38 -10.48 7.16 -24.12
CA ARG A 38 -9.80 6.67 -22.90
C ARG A 38 -9.40 7.82 -21.99
N LYS A 39 -9.58 7.63 -20.69
CA LYS A 39 -9.41 8.66 -19.67
C LYS A 39 -7.98 8.74 -19.14
N PHE A 40 -7.24 7.63 -19.12
CA PHE A 40 -5.91 7.58 -18.51
C PHE A 40 -4.80 7.15 -19.48
N ASN A 41 -3.57 7.43 -19.07
CA ASN A 41 -2.36 7.04 -19.80
C ASN A 41 -1.70 5.84 -19.10
N TYR A 42 -1.05 4.99 -19.89
CA TYR A 42 -0.40 3.77 -19.39
C TYR A 42 1.01 3.61 -19.93
N GLN A 43 1.97 3.33 -19.05
CA GLN A 43 3.30 2.85 -19.41
C GLN A 43 3.24 1.35 -19.65
N LEU A 44 3.77 0.92 -20.79
CA LEU A 44 3.76 -0.47 -21.22
C LEU A 44 5.12 -1.11 -21.01
N SER A 45 5.17 -2.15 -20.17
CA SER A 45 6.41 -2.64 -19.58
C SER A 45 6.47 -4.17 -19.42
N ARG A 46 7.67 -4.67 -19.11
CA ARG A 46 7.92 -6.03 -18.61
C ARG A 46 8.53 -5.97 -17.21
N VAL A 47 7.99 -6.78 -16.31
CA VAL A 47 8.53 -7.05 -14.96
C VAL A 47 8.60 -8.57 -14.82
N GLY A 48 9.79 -9.13 -14.60
CA GLY A 48 9.99 -10.56 -14.62
C GLY A 48 9.45 -11.19 -15.92
N ASN A 49 8.63 -12.22 -15.81
CA ASN A 49 8.02 -12.86 -16.98
C ASN A 49 6.67 -12.24 -17.39
N HIS A 50 6.30 -11.10 -16.80
CA HIS A 50 4.98 -10.51 -16.92
C HIS A 50 5.00 -9.25 -17.80
N PHE A 51 4.06 -9.19 -18.74
CA PHE A 51 3.73 -7.97 -19.48
C PHE A 51 2.74 -7.14 -18.66
N VAL A 52 3.20 -5.99 -18.19
CA VAL A 52 2.51 -5.12 -17.21
C VAL A 52 2.13 -3.79 -17.85
N ALA A 53 0.88 -3.36 -17.66
CA ALA A 53 0.42 -2.01 -17.98
C ALA A 53 0.32 -1.18 -16.69
N ILE A 54 1.15 -0.14 -16.57
CA ILE A 54 1.24 0.71 -15.38
C ILE A 54 0.49 2.01 -15.62
N SER A 55 -0.47 2.41 -14.78
CA SER A 55 -1.15 3.71 -14.93
C SER A 55 -0.18 4.87 -14.68
N VAL A 56 -0.35 5.95 -15.45
CA VAL A 56 0.46 7.17 -15.33
C VAL A 56 -0.41 8.33 -14.84
N PRO A 57 -0.22 8.80 -13.61
CA PRO A 57 -0.96 9.92 -13.07
C PRO A 57 -0.54 11.25 -13.70
N ILE A 58 -1.48 12.19 -13.75
CA ILE A 58 -1.21 13.56 -14.18
C ILE A 58 -0.50 14.28 -13.03
N LEU A 59 0.60 14.97 -13.33
CA LEU A 59 1.41 15.66 -12.32
C LEU A 59 0.54 16.61 -11.46
N GLY A 60 0.55 16.40 -10.15
CA GLY A 60 -0.19 17.20 -9.18
C GLY A 60 -1.65 16.77 -8.95
N TYR A 61 -2.11 15.71 -9.60
CA TYR A 61 -3.44 15.13 -9.39
C TYR A 61 -3.34 13.73 -8.80
N ILE A 62 -4.27 13.43 -7.90
CA ILE A 62 -4.50 12.06 -7.40
C ILE A 62 -5.60 11.46 -8.27
N LEU A 63 -5.35 10.30 -8.87
CA LEU A 63 -6.36 9.58 -9.64
C LEU A 63 -7.30 8.81 -8.69
N ASN A 64 -8.58 8.69 -9.04
CA ASN A 64 -9.46 7.70 -8.42
C ASN A 64 -9.04 6.30 -8.93
N ALA A 65 -8.77 5.37 -8.02
CA ALA A 65 -8.24 4.06 -8.39
C ALA A 65 -9.29 3.18 -9.09
N ALA A 66 -10.56 3.25 -8.69
CA ALA A 66 -11.67 2.55 -9.35
C ALA A 66 -11.80 2.97 -10.82
N ASP A 67 -11.83 4.28 -11.09
CA ASP A 67 -11.88 4.84 -12.45
C ASP A 67 -10.72 4.33 -13.33
N VAL A 68 -9.51 4.25 -12.76
CA VAL A 68 -8.32 3.78 -13.48
C VAL A 68 -8.40 2.29 -13.78
N ILE A 69 -8.90 1.49 -12.83
CA ILE A 69 -9.07 0.04 -12.99
C ILE A 69 -10.08 -0.25 -14.10
N ASP A 70 -11.21 0.46 -14.12
CA ASP A 70 -12.25 0.31 -15.14
C ASP A 70 -11.73 0.69 -16.54
N ASP A 71 -11.11 1.88 -16.68
CA ASP A 71 -10.50 2.30 -17.95
C ASP A 71 -9.40 1.31 -18.37
N MET A 72 -8.63 0.74 -17.42
CA MET A 72 -7.54 -0.20 -17.72
C MET A 72 -8.07 -1.54 -18.24
N ARG A 73 -9.15 -2.06 -17.66
CA ARG A 73 -9.81 -3.30 -18.09
C ARG A 73 -10.41 -3.17 -19.48
N GLU A 74 -11.08 -2.04 -19.76
CA GLU A 74 -11.56 -1.73 -21.11
C GLU A 74 -10.40 -1.54 -22.11
N THR A 75 -9.28 -1.03 -21.60
CA THR A 75 -8.11 -0.67 -22.41
C THR A 75 -7.31 -1.90 -22.84
N PHE A 76 -7.19 -2.88 -21.96
CA PHE A 76 -6.42 -4.11 -22.13
C PHE A 76 -7.28 -5.34 -21.79
N PRO A 77 -8.06 -5.88 -22.75
CA PRO A 77 -9.00 -6.97 -22.49
C PRO A 77 -8.33 -8.31 -22.10
N GLN A 78 -7.01 -8.38 -22.12
CA GLN A 78 -6.22 -9.56 -21.72
C GLN A 78 -5.70 -9.46 -20.27
N ILE A 79 -5.98 -8.36 -19.56
CA ILE A 79 -5.67 -8.24 -18.14
C ILE A 79 -6.50 -9.27 -17.37
N ARG A 80 -5.80 -10.08 -16.58
CA ARG A 80 -6.39 -11.14 -15.73
C ARG A 80 -6.53 -10.71 -14.29
N PHE A 81 -5.63 -9.85 -13.82
CA PHE A 81 -5.70 -9.24 -12.49
C PHE A 81 -4.96 -7.92 -12.46
N VAL A 82 -5.27 -7.11 -11.47
CA VAL A 82 -4.69 -5.79 -11.23
C VAL A 82 -3.97 -5.80 -9.89
N LEU A 83 -2.81 -5.16 -9.82
CA LEU A 83 -2.16 -4.80 -8.56
C LEU A 83 -2.46 -3.34 -8.30
N LEU A 84 -3.08 -3.02 -7.16
CA LEU A 84 -3.21 -1.65 -6.69
C LEU A 84 -2.02 -1.37 -5.78
N VAL A 85 -1.01 -0.70 -6.33
CA VAL A 85 0.28 -0.52 -5.65
C VAL A 85 0.45 0.95 -5.31
N GLY A 86 0.42 1.24 -4.02
CA GLY A 86 0.42 2.62 -3.56
C GLY A 86 0.72 2.75 -2.08
N THR A 87 0.31 3.89 -1.53
CA THR A 87 0.45 4.20 -0.11
C THR A 87 -0.87 4.09 0.63
N ALA A 88 -0.82 3.79 1.92
CA ALA A 88 -1.99 3.69 2.78
C ALA A 88 -1.69 4.18 4.21
N SER A 89 -2.75 4.45 4.95
CA SER A 89 -2.69 4.79 6.37
C SER A 89 -2.80 3.51 7.20
N GLY A 90 -1.79 3.19 7.99
CA GLY A 90 -1.70 1.95 8.76
C GLY A 90 -2.52 1.99 10.05
N VAL A 91 -3.00 0.82 10.45
CA VAL A 91 -3.61 0.55 11.75
C VAL A 91 -2.58 -0.17 12.62
N PRO A 92 -1.92 0.53 13.54
CA PRO A 92 -1.00 -0.11 14.46
C PRO A 92 -1.76 -0.99 15.45
N SER A 93 -1.07 -1.97 16.04
CA SER A 93 -1.68 -2.82 17.08
C SER A 93 -2.17 -1.95 18.24
N LEU A 94 -3.45 -2.12 18.60
CA LEU A 94 -4.11 -1.30 19.62
C LEU A 94 -3.75 -1.69 21.05
N GLY A 95 -2.89 -2.69 21.26
CA GLY A 95 -2.41 -3.10 22.59
C GLY A 95 -3.49 -3.58 23.57
N ASN A 96 -4.76 -3.60 23.15
CA ASN A 96 -5.93 -3.89 23.96
C ASN A 96 -6.44 -5.32 23.81
N ASP A 97 -5.66 -6.22 23.18
CA ASP A 97 -6.01 -7.64 23.17
C ASP A 97 -5.73 -8.25 24.54
N GLU A 98 -6.70 -8.11 25.45
CA GLU A 98 -6.97 -9.10 26.50
C GLU A 98 -7.58 -10.38 25.91
N ARG A 99 -7.25 -10.76 24.66
CA ARG A 99 -7.58 -12.07 24.11
C ARG A 99 -6.44 -13.01 24.50
N PRO A 100 -6.66 -13.94 25.45
CA PRO A 100 -5.61 -14.79 26.00
C PRO A 100 -5.35 -16.01 25.11
N ASP A 101 -5.47 -15.86 23.80
CA ASP A 101 -5.08 -16.86 22.82
C ASP A 101 -3.70 -16.51 22.26
N GLU A 102 -2.68 -17.25 22.73
CA GLU A 102 -1.26 -17.16 22.34
C GLU A 102 -0.98 -17.34 20.83
N GLN A 103 -2.01 -17.39 19.99
CA GLN A 103 -1.95 -17.59 18.55
C GLN A 103 -2.39 -16.37 17.71
N CYS A 104 -3.03 -15.36 18.31
CA CYS A 104 -3.55 -14.17 17.62
C CYS A 104 -2.79 -12.89 18.04
N THR A 105 -1.49 -12.81 17.77
CA THR A 105 -0.78 -11.53 17.86
C THR A 105 -1.24 -10.62 16.74
N VAL A 106 -2.06 -9.59 17.04
CA VAL A 106 -2.37 -8.53 16.09
C VAL A 106 -1.07 -7.92 15.58
N PRO A 107 -0.86 -7.85 14.25
CA PRO A 107 0.41 -7.38 13.69
C PRO A 107 0.65 -5.92 14.07
N ASP A 108 1.84 -5.62 14.58
CA ASP A 108 2.30 -4.25 14.81
C ASP A 108 2.72 -3.62 13.47
N VAL A 109 1.75 -3.00 12.79
CA VAL A 109 1.94 -2.28 11.54
C VAL A 109 2.72 -0.99 11.79
N ARG A 110 3.80 -0.79 11.02
CA ARG A 110 4.68 0.39 11.15
C ARG A 110 4.88 1.14 9.85
N LEU A 111 5.36 2.38 9.94
CA LEU A 111 5.68 3.17 8.75
C LEU A 111 6.74 2.47 7.89
N GLY A 112 6.47 2.41 6.59
CA GLY A 112 7.27 1.70 5.61
C GLY A 112 6.94 0.22 5.47
N ASP A 113 6.17 -0.41 6.38
CA ASP A 113 5.67 -1.77 6.17
C ASP A 113 4.77 -1.85 4.94
N VAL A 114 4.59 -3.06 4.44
CA VAL A 114 3.70 -3.33 3.31
C VAL A 114 2.53 -4.21 3.75
N ILE A 115 1.32 -3.83 3.37
CA ILE A 115 0.11 -4.63 3.52
C ILE A 115 -0.23 -5.26 2.18
N VAL A 116 -0.39 -6.58 2.15
CA VAL A 116 -1.00 -7.33 1.05
C VAL A 116 -2.46 -7.57 1.42
N GLY A 117 -3.37 -6.86 0.76
CA GLY A 117 -4.80 -6.86 1.06
C GLY A 117 -5.47 -8.16 0.62
N THR A 118 -5.68 -9.09 1.55
CA THR A 118 -6.35 -10.38 1.27
C THR A 118 -7.87 -10.29 1.33
N ARG A 119 -8.40 -9.17 1.85
CA ARG A 119 -9.83 -8.83 1.92
C ARG A 119 -9.96 -7.30 1.84
N THR A 120 -10.98 -6.80 1.15
CA THR A 120 -11.30 -5.36 1.11
C THR A 120 -12.66 -5.14 1.77
N VAL A 121 -12.76 -4.16 2.66
CA VAL A 121 -13.99 -3.82 3.40
C VAL A 121 -14.37 -2.36 3.11
N VAL A 122 -15.66 -2.08 2.88
CA VAL A 122 -16.20 -0.73 2.68
C VAL A 122 -17.09 -0.35 3.89
N PRO A 123 -16.74 0.63 4.73
CA PRO A 123 -17.46 0.93 5.98
C PRO A 123 -18.91 1.39 5.83
N CYS A 124 -19.28 1.97 4.68
CA CYS A 124 -20.57 2.64 4.49
C CYS A 124 -21.68 1.74 3.92
N SER A 125 -21.39 0.50 3.52
CA SER A 125 -22.41 -0.40 2.95
C SER A 125 -23.16 -1.22 4.00
N GLY A 126 -22.73 -1.27 5.28
CA GLY A 126 -23.38 -2.10 6.30
C GLY A 126 -23.31 -3.61 6.03
N GLU A 127 -22.72 -3.99 4.91
CA GLU A 127 -22.41 -5.35 4.53
C GLU A 127 -20.91 -5.49 4.72
N ALA A 128 -20.52 -6.12 5.83
CA ALA A 128 -19.26 -6.82 5.81
C ALA A 128 -19.33 -7.74 4.59
N VAL A 129 -18.50 -7.48 3.57
CA VAL A 129 -18.25 -8.48 2.53
C VAL A 129 -17.53 -9.58 3.27
N GLU A 130 -18.28 -10.50 3.87
CA GLU A 130 -17.74 -11.77 4.34
C GLU A 130 -16.90 -12.29 3.18
N PRO A 131 -15.66 -12.77 3.41
CA PRO A 131 -15.02 -13.55 2.38
C PRO A 131 -16.07 -14.60 1.99
N PRO A 132 -16.42 -14.80 0.70
CA PRO A 132 -17.48 -15.72 0.35
C PRO A 132 -17.11 -17.09 0.93
N GLU A 133 -17.66 -17.40 2.10
CA GLU A 133 -17.69 -18.73 2.67
C GLU A 133 -18.57 -19.46 1.68
N THR A 134 -17.95 -20.33 0.91
CA THR A 134 -18.53 -20.98 -0.27
C THR A 134 -18.67 -20.07 -1.49
N GLU A 135 -17.53 -19.76 -2.12
CA GLU A 135 -17.24 -20.15 -3.51
C GLU A 135 -15.97 -19.43 -4.02
N LEU A 136 -14.86 -20.17 -4.17
CA LEU A 136 -13.76 -19.78 -5.08
C LEU A 136 -14.26 -19.91 -6.53
N GLU A 137 -15.34 -19.20 -6.86
CA GLU A 137 -15.94 -19.20 -8.19
C GLU A 137 -15.15 -18.26 -9.09
N GLY A 138 -14.12 -18.81 -9.73
CA GLY A 138 -13.34 -18.10 -10.73
C GLY A 138 -11.89 -18.56 -10.79
N GLY A 139 -11.38 -18.74 -12.02
CA GLY A 139 -9.98 -19.13 -12.24
C GLY A 139 -8.98 -18.08 -11.75
N ASN A 140 -9.29 -16.79 -11.87
CA ASN A 140 -8.38 -15.68 -11.54
C ASN A 140 -8.20 -15.50 -10.03
N THR A 141 -9.30 -15.48 -9.26
CA THR A 141 -9.28 -15.37 -7.79
C THR A 141 -8.43 -16.48 -7.16
N ARG A 142 -8.64 -17.74 -7.58
CA ARG A 142 -7.83 -18.87 -7.12
C ARG A 142 -6.34 -18.71 -7.46
N ALA A 143 -6.02 -18.21 -8.65
CA ALA A 143 -4.64 -17.97 -9.08
C ALA A 143 -3.96 -16.90 -8.22
N ILE A 144 -4.65 -15.80 -7.90
CA ILE A 144 -4.15 -14.74 -7.01
C ILE A 144 -3.85 -15.31 -5.62
N PHE A 145 -4.80 -15.97 -4.97
CA PHE A 145 -4.59 -16.53 -3.62
C PHE A 145 -3.50 -17.62 -3.56
N THR A 146 -3.38 -18.44 -4.62
CA THR A 146 -2.27 -19.40 -4.74
C THR A 146 -0.93 -18.67 -4.85
N THR A 147 -0.88 -17.57 -5.61
CA THR A 147 0.32 -16.75 -5.76
C THR A 147 0.68 -16.05 -4.46
N ILE A 148 -0.29 -15.52 -3.72
CA ILE A 148 -0.10 -14.94 -2.37
C ILE A 148 0.50 -15.99 -1.43
N THR A 149 -0.02 -17.22 -1.45
CA THR A 149 0.49 -18.32 -0.62
C THR A 149 1.96 -18.62 -0.93
N GLU A 150 2.31 -18.72 -2.21
CA GLU A 150 3.70 -18.95 -2.63
C GLU A 150 4.61 -17.75 -2.32
N PHE A 151 4.11 -16.53 -2.49
CA PHE A 151 4.83 -15.31 -2.13
C PHE A 151 5.13 -15.25 -0.62
N ARG A 152 4.14 -15.53 0.24
CA ARG A 152 4.31 -15.64 1.69
C ARG A 152 5.33 -16.70 2.07
N ARG A 153 5.29 -17.85 1.40
CA ARG A 153 6.28 -18.94 1.60
C ARG A 153 7.69 -18.47 1.23
N ARG A 154 7.86 -17.80 0.08
CA ARG A 154 9.15 -17.24 -0.38
C ARG A 154 9.73 -16.25 0.63
N LEU A 155 8.93 -15.29 1.10
CA LEU A 155 9.35 -14.31 2.12
C LEU A 155 9.79 -15.00 3.42
N SER A 156 9.01 -15.98 3.88
CA SER A 156 9.34 -16.76 5.09
C SER A 156 10.60 -17.61 4.92
N SER A 157 10.93 -18.02 3.70
CA SER A 157 12.09 -18.86 3.37
C SER A 157 13.37 -18.10 3.02
N GLY A 158 13.37 -16.77 3.14
CA GLY A 158 14.59 -15.95 3.03
C GLY A 158 14.65 -14.97 1.85
N VAL A 159 13.55 -14.76 1.10
CA VAL A 159 13.43 -13.57 0.24
C VAL A 159 13.12 -12.39 1.15
N ASP A 160 14.10 -11.51 1.36
CA ASP A 160 13.92 -10.32 2.17
C ASP A 160 13.72 -9.10 1.25
N THR A 161 12.57 -8.46 1.40
CA THR A 161 12.22 -7.22 0.68
C THR A 161 13.13 -6.06 1.08
N GLU A 162 13.67 -6.02 2.31
CA GLU A 162 14.48 -4.90 2.80
C GLU A 162 15.82 -4.74 2.04
N PRO A 163 16.59 -5.82 1.76
CA PRO A 163 17.72 -5.79 0.83
C PRO A 163 17.35 -5.31 -0.57
N SER A 164 16.23 -5.76 -1.13
CA SER A 164 15.77 -5.30 -2.47
C SER A 164 15.48 -3.81 -2.46
N VAL A 165 14.79 -3.29 -1.45
CA VAL A 165 14.56 -1.84 -1.26
C VAL A 165 15.89 -1.09 -1.16
N THR A 166 16.81 -1.57 -0.32
CA THR A 166 18.12 -0.96 -0.13
C THR A 166 18.94 -0.94 -1.42
N ALA A 167 18.90 -2.03 -2.21
CA ALA A 167 19.59 -2.12 -3.49
C ALA A 167 19.01 -1.12 -4.51
N MET A 168 17.67 -1.00 -4.57
CA MET A 168 17.00 -0.06 -5.46
C MET A 168 17.35 1.39 -5.14
N VAL A 169 17.32 1.79 -3.86
CA VAL A 169 17.75 3.13 -3.44
C VAL A 169 19.21 3.38 -3.84
N LYS A 170 20.12 2.45 -3.59
CA LYS A 170 21.53 2.59 -3.97
C LYS A 170 21.72 2.75 -5.49
N GLN A 171 20.97 1.99 -6.28
CA GLN A 171 21.09 1.99 -7.74
C GLN A 171 20.52 3.26 -8.38
N LYS A 172 19.33 3.69 -7.94
CA LYS A 172 18.54 4.75 -8.60
C LYS A 172 18.73 6.12 -7.96
N CYS A 173 19.09 6.17 -6.68
CA CYS A 173 19.22 7.38 -5.88
C CYS A 173 20.69 7.70 -5.54
N SER A 174 21.58 7.62 -6.52
CA SER A 174 23.01 7.92 -6.33
C SER A 174 23.31 9.39 -5.97
N ARG A 175 22.35 10.31 -6.16
CA ARG A 175 22.49 11.76 -5.85
C ARG A 175 21.30 12.38 -5.12
N ASP A 176 20.17 11.69 -5.09
CA ASP A 176 18.92 12.21 -4.55
C ASP A 176 18.50 11.34 -3.36
N ARG A 177 18.14 11.94 -2.24
CA ARG A 177 17.74 11.18 -1.03
C ARG A 177 16.27 10.74 -1.09
N ARG A 178 15.55 11.03 -2.20
CA ARG A 178 14.20 10.52 -2.44
C ARG A 178 14.10 9.02 -2.25
N PHE A 179 12.97 8.55 -1.74
CA PHE A 179 12.71 7.13 -1.48
C PHE A 179 13.70 6.46 -0.49
N SER A 180 14.63 7.20 0.12
CA SER A 180 15.47 6.66 1.18
C SER A 180 14.66 6.49 2.43
N ARG A 181 14.95 5.43 3.19
CA ARG A 181 14.30 5.20 4.47
C ARG A 181 14.49 6.40 5.40
N PRO A 182 13.40 6.99 5.94
CA PRO A 182 13.51 8.02 6.95
C PRO A 182 14.20 7.50 8.21
N HIS A 183 14.67 8.43 9.05
CA HIS A 183 15.35 8.08 10.30
C HIS A 183 14.40 7.29 11.23
N LEU A 184 14.86 6.21 11.84
CA LEU A 184 14.03 5.31 12.66
C LEU A 184 13.19 6.05 13.73
N PRO A 185 13.77 6.93 14.57
CA PRO A 185 13.02 7.80 15.50
C PRO A 185 11.98 8.77 14.91
N SER A 186 11.86 8.86 13.58
CA SER A 186 10.77 9.60 12.93
C SER A 186 9.51 8.76 12.71
N ASP A 187 9.58 7.45 12.92
CA ASP A 187 8.40 6.59 13.05
C ASP A 187 7.79 6.78 14.46
N ARG A 188 6.81 7.67 14.54
CA ARG A 188 6.14 8.03 15.79
C ARG A 188 4.68 7.64 15.73
N LEU A 189 4.29 6.77 16.66
CA LEU A 189 2.90 6.48 16.94
C LEU A 189 2.47 7.31 18.15
N TYR A 190 1.58 8.27 17.95
CA TYR A 190 0.99 9.05 19.03
C TYR A 190 -0.19 8.32 19.65
N ARG A 191 -0.45 8.59 20.93
CA ARG A 191 -1.66 8.13 21.61
C ARG A 191 -2.89 8.75 20.95
N ALA A 192 -3.99 8.01 20.89
CA ALA A 192 -5.19 8.46 20.19
C ALA A 192 -5.79 9.73 20.80
N GLU A 193 -5.65 9.91 22.10
CA GLU A 193 -6.13 11.07 22.85
C GLU A 193 -5.24 12.31 22.71
N TYR A 194 -4.15 12.23 21.94
CA TYR A 194 -3.26 13.35 21.67
C TYR A 194 -3.44 13.84 20.22
N PRO A 195 -4.48 14.64 19.91
CA PRO A 195 -4.62 15.20 18.57
C PRO A 195 -3.63 16.35 18.33
N HIS A 196 -3.22 16.52 17.08
CA HIS A 196 -2.54 17.71 16.62
C HIS A 196 -3.50 18.91 16.55
N ILE A 197 -3.29 19.91 17.41
CA ILE A 197 -4.23 21.05 17.57
C ILE A 197 -3.76 22.32 16.83
N SER A 198 -2.46 22.47 16.53
CA SER A 198 -1.95 23.69 15.88
C SER A 198 -0.56 23.57 15.24
N ASP A 199 -0.22 24.56 14.42
CA ASP A 199 1.09 24.80 13.80
C ASP A 199 2.26 25.02 14.79
N ARG A 200 1.97 25.11 16.09
CA ARG A 200 2.97 25.17 17.18
C ARG A 200 2.98 23.93 18.05
N CYS A 201 2.38 22.84 17.59
CA CYS A 201 2.40 21.56 18.28
C CYS A 201 3.82 21.06 18.47
N GLU A 202 4.14 20.55 19.67
CA GLU A 202 5.44 19.94 19.96
C GLU A 202 5.73 18.75 19.04
N CYS A 203 4.70 18.07 18.54
CA CYS A 203 4.80 16.99 17.55
C CYS A 203 5.54 17.39 16.26
N LEU A 204 5.64 18.69 15.98
CA LEU A 204 6.40 19.24 14.85
C LEU A 204 7.91 19.32 15.12
N ILE A 205 8.35 19.12 16.37
CA ILE A 205 9.76 19.19 16.77
C ILE A 205 10.38 17.78 16.62
N PRO A 206 11.31 17.57 15.67
CA PRO A 206 11.90 16.25 15.43
C PRO A 206 12.77 15.73 16.59
N THR A 207 13.10 16.57 17.58
CA THR A 207 13.95 16.20 18.72
C THR A 207 13.23 16.21 20.06
N ALA A 208 11.95 16.60 20.11
CA ALA A 208 11.20 16.58 21.35
C ALA A 208 11.06 15.13 21.82
N ARG A 209 11.53 14.84 23.04
CA ARG A 209 11.26 13.58 23.71
C ARG A 209 9.78 13.57 24.08
N GLN A 210 9.01 12.80 23.34
CA GLN A 210 7.55 12.74 23.44
C GLN A 210 7.10 11.46 24.12
N ASP A 211 7.93 10.89 24.99
CA ASP A 211 7.70 9.60 25.64
C ASP A 211 6.37 9.54 26.40
N SER A 212 5.82 10.70 26.82
CA SER A 212 4.51 10.80 27.48
C SER A 212 3.31 10.79 26.54
N VAL A 213 3.49 11.10 25.25
CA VAL A 213 2.40 11.23 24.26
C VAL A 213 2.51 10.22 23.11
N THR A 214 3.63 9.51 23.01
CA THR A 214 3.81 8.40 22.06
C THR A 214 3.55 7.06 22.73
N VAL A 215 3.24 6.06 21.89
CA VAL A 215 3.09 4.67 22.30
C VAL A 215 4.46 4.00 22.25
N SER A 216 4.88 3.41 23.36
CA SER A 216 6.13 2.64 23.44
C SER A 216 5.94 1.31 22.71
N ARG A 217 6.83 1.01 21.76
CA ARG A 217 6.81 -0.21 20.96
C ARG A 217 8.14 -0.95 21.07
N ALA A 218 8.10 -2.27 21.05
CA ALA A 218 9.31 -3.09 21.06
C ALA A 218 10.22 -2.73 19.86
N GLN A 219 11.54 -2.69 20.07
CA GLN A 219 12.45 -2.45 18.95
C GLN A 219 12.47 -3.67 18.03
N ARG A 220 12.30 -3.43 16.73
CA ARG A 220 12.56 -4.44 15.71
C ARG A 220 14.06 -4.72 15.64
N PRO A 221 14.50 -5.95 15.33
CA PRO A 221 15.91 -6.24 15.18
C PRO A 221 16.47 -5.47 13.98
N PRO A 222 17.74 -5.03 14.00
CA PRO A 222 18.29 -4.11 13.00
C PRO A 222 18.21 -4.59 11.53
N ASN A 223 18.14 -5.89 11.33
CA ASN A 223 18.09 -6.58 10.04
C ASN A 223 16.68 -6.98 9.60
N ARG A 224 15.63 -6.55 10.31
CA ARG A 224 14.24 -6.80 9.93
C ARG A 224 13.40 -5.64 10.40
N GLN A 225 13.43 -4.59 9.62
CA GLN A 225 12.78 -3.34 9.95
C GLN A 225 11.60 -3.03 9.04
N LEU A 226 11.55 -3.68 7.89
CA LEU A 226 10.42 -3.75 6.98
C LEU A 226 9.72 -5.10 7.17
N GLU A 227 8.40 -5.08 7.36
CA GLU A 227 7.59 -6.30 7.37
C GLU A 227 6.49 -6.25 6.31
N VAL A 228 6.14 -7.43 5.80
CA VAL A 228 4.99 -7.62 4.90
C VAL A 228 3.89 -8.32 5.70
N HIS A 229 2.77 -7.62 5.88
CA HIS A 229 1.59 -8.13 6.56
C HIS A 229 0.52 -8.54 5.54
N TYR A 230 -0.35 -9.47 5.93
CA TYR A 230 -1.43 -9.96 5.11
C TYR A 230 -2.73 -9.81 5.91
N GLY A 231 -3.74 -9.16 5.36
CA GLY A 231 -4.99 -8.97 6.06
C GLY A 231 -5.97 -8.06 5.34
N SER A 232 -7.02 -7.67 6.07
CA SER A 232 -8.09 -6.84 5.52
C SER A 232 -7.63 -5.39 5.35
N VAL A 233 -8.05 -4.75 4.26
CA VAL A 233 -7.87 -3.33 3.99
C VAL A 233 -9.24 -2.65 3.96
N CYS A 234 -9.30 -1.43 4.47
CA CYS A 234 -10.54 -0.66 4.53
C CYS A 234 -10.55 0.41 3.43
N ALA A 235 -11.47 0.27 2.47
CA ALA A 235 -11.74 1.25 1.45
C ALA A 235 -12.51 2.44 2.05
N VAL A 236 -11.91 3.63 2.02
CA VAL A 236 -12.51 4.85 2.57
C VAL A 236 -12.68 5.91 1.50
N LYS A 237 -13.73 6.72 1.62
CA LYS A 237 -13.95 7.83 0.69
C LYS A 237 -12.89 8.93 0.80
N HIS A 238 -12.42 9.17 2.01
CA HIS A 238 -11.48 10.23 2.34
C HIS A 238 -10.44 9.72 3.34
N CYS A 239 -9.25 10.30 3.33
CA CYS A 239 -8.22 9.99 4.31
C CYS A 239 -8.72 10.24 5.74
N ILE A 240 -8.51 9.27 6.63
CA ILE A 240 -8.80 9.42 8.05
C ILE A 240 -7.68 10.24 8.69
N ARG A 241 -8.06 11.24 9.50
CA ARG A 241 -7.14 12.15 10.19
C ARG A 241 -7.43 12.27 11.69
N ASP A 242 -8.02 11.22 12.25
CA ASP A 242 -8.48 11.17 13.62
C ASP A 242 -8.20 9.77 14.17
N ALA A 243 -7.32 9.71 15.17
CA ALA A 243 -6.87 8.46 15.75
C ALA A 243 -7.99 7.71 16.48
N LEU A 244 -8.96 8.40 17.08
CA LEU A 244 -10.11 7.76 17.72
C LEU A 244 -11.02 7.14 16.67
N ARG A 245 -11.29 7.87 15.57
CA ARG A 245 -12.09 7.32 14.46
C ARG A 245 -11.40 6.15 13.77
N ARG A 246 -10.07 6.20 13.63
CA ARG A 246 -9.25 5.08 13.15
C ARG A 246 -9.46 3.84 14.01
N GLU A 247 -9.40 3.99 15.33
CA GLU A 247 -9.55 2.87 16.28
C GLU A 247 -10.95 2.27 16.24
N GLU A 248 -11.98 3.12 16.23
CA GLU A 248 -13.37 2.68 16.07
C GLU A 248 -13.56 1.85 14.80
N LEU A 249 -13.14 2.38 13.64
CA LEU A 249 -13.26 1.68 12.36
C LEU A 249 -12.41 0.41 12.30
N ALA A 250 -11.22 0.41 12.88
CA ALA A 250 -10.35 -0.75 12.93
C ALA A 250 -10.95 -1.89 13.78
N LEU A 251 -11.54 -1.56 14.92
CA LEU A 251 -12.22 -2.52 15.80
C LEU A 251 -13.48 -3.09 15.15
N GLU A 252 -14.27 -2.25 14.47
CA GLU A 252 -15.51 -2.67 13.80
C GLU A 252 -15.24 -3.60 12.60
N ASN A 253 -14.15 -3.37 11.86
CA ASN A 253 -13.94 -3.99 10.56
C ASN A 253 -12.75 -4.98 10.50
N ASP A 254 -11.95 -5.08 11.57
CA ASP A 254 -10.74 -5.92 11.64
C ASP A 254 -9.78 -5.67 10.46
N VAL A 255 -9.29 -4.43 10.34
CA VAL A 255 -8.48 -3.97 9.20
C VAL A 255 -7.08 -3.51 9.61
N LEU A 256 -6.12 -3.69 8.70
CA LEU A 256 -4.70 -3.34 8.90
C LEU A 256 -4.33 -1.96 8.33
N CYS A 257 -5.11 -1.44 7.39
CA CYS A 257 -4.89 -0.11 6.84
C CYS A 257 -6.15 0.45 6.17
N PHE A 258 -6.14 1.76 5.96
CA PHE A 258 -7.16 2.50 5.21
C PHE A 258 -6.59 2.95 3.87
N ILE A 259 -7.36 2.73 2.81
CA ILE A 259 -7.03 3.14 1.45
C ILE A 259 -8.12 4.05 0.88
N PRO A 260 -7.79 5.28 0.47
CA PRO A 260 -8.76 6.18 -0.14
C PRO A 260 -9.05 5.83 -1.61
N GLY A 261 -10.27 6.14 -2.07
CA GLY A 261 -10.59 6.22 -3.51
C GLY A 261 -10.78 4.89 -4.23
N ILE A 262 -11.19 3.86 -3.49
CA ILE A 262 -11.68 2.58 -4.02
C ILE A 262 -13.04 2.16 -3.40
N ASP A 263 -13.70 3.08 -2.68
CA ASP A 263 -14.97 2.82 -1.98
C ASP A 263 -16.17 2.65 -2.93
N ASP A 264 -16.01 3.02 -4.19
CA ASP A 264 -16.97 2.89 -5.28
C ASP A 264 -16.76 1.64 -6.15
N MET A 265 -15.77 0.80 -5.83
CA MET A 265 -15.55 -0.47 -6.53
C MET A 265 -16.60 -1.52 -6.15
N THR A 266 -17.15 -2.24 -7.13
CA THR A 266 -18.09 -3.35 -6.93
C THR A 266 -17.39 -4.69 -6.64
N ASP A 267 -18.07 -5.62 -5.95
CA ASP A 267 -17.54 -6.83 -5.26
C ASP A 267 -16.75 -7.87 -6.09
N GLU A 268 -16.58 -7.71 -7.40
CA GLU A 268 -15.82 -8.65 -8.26
C GLU A 268 -14.38 -8.18 -8.51
N ILE A 269 -13.61 -8.08 -7.44
CA ILE A 269 -12.28 -7.48 -7.52
C ILE A 269 -11.19 -8.55 -7.72
N ASP A 270 -10.84 -8.81 -8.98
CA ASP A 270 -9.52 -9.34 -9.41
C ASP A 270 -8.41 -8.26 -9.22
N CYS A 271 -8.41 -7.54 -8.10
CA CYS A 271 -7.39 -6.55 -7.73
C CYS A 271 -6.78 -6.91 -6.39
N LEU A 272 -5.45 -6.91 -6.33
CA LEU A 272 -4.69 -7.15 -5.12
C LEU A 272 -4.04 -5.85 -4.64
N PRO A 273 -4.48 -5.27 -3.52
CA PRO A 273 -3.80 -4.14 -2.89
C PRO A 273 -2.44 -4.57 -2.34
N ILE A 274 -1.38 -3.85 -2.73
CA ILE A 274 -0.02 -3.95 -2.16
C ILE A 274 0.38 -2.55 -1.71
N LEU A 275 0.24 -2.27 -0.41
CA LEU A 275 0.17 -0.92 0.12
C LEU A 275 1.28 -0.65 1.12
N GLY A 276 2.12 0.33 0.84
CA GLY A 276 3.14 0.80 1.77
C GLY A 276 2.54 1.76 2.79
N ILE A 277 2.90 1.62 4.06
CA ILE A 277 2.34 2.45 5.13
C ILE A 277 3.08 3.79 5.22
N SER A 278 2.38 4.89 4.89
CA SER A 278 2.93 6.25 4.90
C SER A 278 2.65 7.02 6.19
N ASP A 279 1.60 6.64 6.91
CA ASP A 279 1.12 7.29 8.13
C ASP A 279 0.21 6.38 8.96
N TYR A 280 -0.33 6.90 10.06
CA TYR A 280 -1.16 6.16 11.02
C TYR A 280 -2.62 6.64 11.09
N ALA A 281 -3.17 7.26 10.03
CA ALA A 281 -4.56 7.74 10.01
C ALA A 281 -4.93 8.66 11.20
N ASP A 282 -3.95 9.37 11.76
CA ASP A 282 -4.13 10.30 12.87
C ASP A 282 -4.06 11.74 12.38
N SER A 283 -4.14 12.69 13.31
CA SER A 283 -4.10 14.12 12.99
C SER A 283 -2.67 14.67 12.79
N HIS A 284 -1.63 13.85 12.96
CA HIS A 284 -0.25 14.32 12.92
C HIS A 284 0.27 14.43 11.49
N GLN A 285 1.25 15.31 11.29
CA GLN A 285 1.78 15.58 9.95
C GLN A 285 2.48 14.36 9.35
N TYR A 286 2.01 13.97 8.16
CA TYR A 286 2.64 12.96 7.33
C TYR A 286 3.88 13.55 6.66
N SER A 287 5.02 12.85 6.74
CA SER A 287 6.23 13.28 6.05
C SER A 287 6.21 12.83 4.60
N ARG A 288 6.52 13.74 3.67
CA ARG A 288 6.78 13.38 2.27
C ARG A 288 7.83 12.27 2.14
N ALA A 289 8.82 12.24 3.03
CA ALA A 289 9.85 11.20 3.02
C ALA A 289 9.28 9.81 3.36
N TRP A 290 8.29 9.72 4.26
CA TRP A 290 7.60 8.46 4.57
C TRP A 290 6.69 8.03 3.43
N MET A 291 5.96 8.97 2.80
CA MET A 291 5.14 8.68 1.62
C MET A 291 5.98 8.14 0.46
N GLU A 292 7.11 8.77 0.15
CA GLU A 292 8.03 8.28 -0.88
C GLU A 292 8.56 6.89 -0.49
N TYR A 293 9.10 6.72 0.71
CA TYR A 293 9.63 5.42 1.14
C TYR A 293 8.56 4.30 1.14
N ALA A 294 7.34 4.60 1.57
CA ALA A 294 6.19 3.70 1.52
C ALA A 294 5.83 3.31 0.07
N ALA A 295 5.79 4.29 -0.85
CA ALA A 295 5.59 4.00 -2.27
C ALA A 295 6.67 3.07 -2.84
N LEU A 296 7.95 3.26 -2.45
CA LEU A 296 9.03 2.37 -2.88
C LEU A 296 8.91 0.96 -2.30
N THR A 297 8.64 0.82 -1.00
CA THR A 297 8.51 -0.49 -0.35
C THR A 297 7.35 -1.29 -0.95
N ALA A 298 6.21 -0.63 -1.20
CA ALA A 298 5.07 -1.21 -1.93
C ALA A 298 5.47 -1.67 -3.34
N ALA A 299 6.16 -0.82 -4.11
CA ALA A 299 6.59 -1.15 -5.46
C ALA A 299 7.59 -2.30 -5.50
N VAL A 300 8.55 -2.35 -4.57
CA VAL A 300 9.50 -3.47 -4.46
C VAL A 300 8.76 -4.76 -4.09
N CYS A 301 7.82 -4.71 -3.14
CA CYS A 301 7.00 -5.87 -2.78
C CYS A 301 6.20 -6.37 -3.99
N ALA A 302 5.58 -5.47 -4.76
CA ALA A 302 4.88 -5.81 -5.99
C ALA A 302 5.81 -6.39 -7.06
N LYS A 303 7.06 -5.93 -7.16
CA LYS A 303 8.07 -6.54 -8.04
C LYS A 303 8.43 -7.96 -7.63
N GLU A 304 8.62 -8.22 -6.34
CA GLU A 304 8.97 -9.55 -5.82
C GLU A 304 7.80 -10.55 -5.92
N PHE A 305 6.57 -10.03 -5.90
CA PHE A 305 5.34 -10.77 -6.12
C PHE A 305 5.19 -11.25 -7.58
N LEU A 306 5.66 -10.45 -8.55
CA LEU A 306 5.69 -10.77 -9.99
C LEU A 306 6.94 -11.60 -10.37
#